data_AF-A0A1I1TX57-F1
#
_entry.id   AF-A0A1I1TX57-F1
#
_cell.length_a   1.000
_cell.length_b   1.000
_cell.length_c   1.000
_cell.angle_alpha   90.00
_cell.angle_beta   90.00
_cell.angle_gamma   90.00
#
_symmetry.space_group_name_H-M   'P 1'
#
loop_
_entity.id
_entity.type
_entity.pdbx_description
1 polymer ?
#
loop_
_entity_poly.entity_id
_entity_poly.type
_entity_poly.pdbx_seq_one_letter_code
_entity_poly.pdbx_strand_id
1 'polypeptide(L)'
;MEPARAITEEALHAGLRDIHLPLNAPGGLVAELFAALALGLALALILGLLLRTLTARRAGMPAEAPLDALPDEARRLALLRLLRERAPERYAEIAASLYRPGGLPEAAELQAELDRHA
;
A
#
# COMPACT_ATOMS: atom_id res chain seq x y z
N MET A 1 5.18 15.13 51.78
CA MET A 1 4.75 14.02 50.92
C MET A 1 3.23 14.06 50.87
N GLU A 2 2.64 14.48 49.75
CA GLU A 2 1.18 14.43 49.62
C GLU A 2 0.72 12.99 49.34
N PRO A 3 -0.34 12.50 49.99
CA PRO A 3 -0.86 11.16 49.75
C PRO A 3 -1.47 11.09 48.35
N ALA A 4 -1.06 10.10 47.56
CA ALA A 4 -1.68 9.79 46.27
C ALA A 4 -3.18 9.53 46.47
N ARG A 5 -4.03 10.44 45.97
CA ARG A 5 -5.48 10.24 45.97
C ARG A 5 -5.80 9.07 45.04
N ALA A 6 -6.41 8.02 45.58
CA ALA A 6 -6.99 6.96 44.77
C ALA A 6 -8.11 7.56 43.91
N ILE A 7 -7.97 7.46 42.59
CA ILE A 7 -8.98 7.90 41.64
C ILE A 7 -10.14 6.90 41.72
N THR A 8 -11.32 7.36 42.09
CA THR A 8 -12.53 6.52 42.14
C THR A 8 -13.01 6.21 40.72
N GLU A 9 -13.68 5.08 40.53
CA GLU A 9 -14.26 4.68 39.23
C GLU A 9 -15.19 5.75 38.66
N GLU A 10 -15.97 6.41 39.51
CA GLU A 10 -16.82 7.54 39.13
C GLU A 10 -16.02 8.75 38.65
N ALA A 11 -14.90 9.08 39.31
CA ALA A 11 -14.02 10.16 38.88
C ALA A 11 -13.32 9.84 37.55
N LEU A 12 -12.97 8.57 37.32
CA LEU A 12 -12.44 8.09 36.05
C LEU A 12 -13.49 8.23 34.93
N HIS A 13 -14.72 7.79 35.18
CA HIS A 13 -15.81 7.92 34.21
C HIS A 13 -16.21 9.37 33.92
N ALA A 14 -16.16 10.24 34.95
CA ALA A 14 -16.39 11.68 34.78
C ALA A 14 -15.30 12.30 33.90
N GLY A 15 -14.02 12.01 34.16
CA GLY A 15 -12.91 12.50 33.32
C GLY A 15 -12.96 12.00 31.88
N LEU A 16 -13.44 10.77 31.64
CA LEU A 16 -13.62 10.22 30.29
C LEU A 16 -14.78 10.83 29.52
N ARG A 17 -15.77 11.43 30.19
CA ARG A 17 -16.87 12.17 29.55
C ARG A 17 -16.54 13.65 29.37
N ASP A 18 -15.51 14.14 30.05
CA ASP A 18 -15.04 15.52 30.03
C ASP A 18 -13.87 15.74 29.03
N ILE A 19 -13.84 14.97 27.94
CA ILE A 19 -12.88 15.16 26.83
C ILE A 19 -13.41 16.23 25.84
N HIS A 20 -14.25 17.14 26.33
CA HIS A 20 -14.63 18.33 25.59
C HIS A 20 -13.73 19.48 26.01
N LEU A 21 -13.28 20.28 25.04
CA LEU A 21 -12.61 21.53 25.37
C LEU A 21 -13.59 22.38 26.20
N PRO A 22 -13.17 22.93 27.36
CA PRO A 22 -14.02 23.82 28.12
C PRO A 22 -14.43 24.99 27.21
N LEU A 23 -15.68 25.46 27.32
CA LEU A 23 -16.24 26.53 26.48
C LEU A 23 -15.37 27.81 26.45
N ASN A 24 -14.51 28.00 27.47
CA ASN A 24 -13.57 29.10 27.61
C ASN A 24 -12.15 28.79 27.11
N ALA A 25 -11.91 27.66 26.43
CA ALA A 25 -10.61 27.34 25.87
C ALA A 25 -10.26 28.29 24.72
N PRO A 26 -9.01 28.78 24.64
CA PRO A 26 -8.59 29.65 23.55
C PRO A 26 -8.75 28.94 22.21
N GLY A 27 -9.57 29.51 21.33
CA GLY A 27 -9.82 29.01 19.98
C GLY A 27 -11.26 28.56 19.69
N GLY A 28 -12.06 28.26 20.72
CA GLY A 28 -13.49 27.92 20.57
C GLY A 28 -13.80 26.94 19.43
N LEU A 29 -14.85 27.22 18.66
CA LEU A 29 -15.28 26.38 17.52
C LEU A 29 -14.18 26.15 16.46
N VAL A 30 -13.28 27.11 16.25
CA VAL A 30 -12.21 26.96 15.25
C VAL A 30 -11.20 25.89 15.69
N ALA A 31 -10.88 25.83 16.98
CA ALA A 31 -10.02 24.78 17.53
C ALA A 31 -10.66 23.39 17.40
N GLU A 32 -11.98 23.29 17.61
CA GLU A 32 -12.73 22.04 17.42
C GLU A 32 -12.70 21.56 15.97
N LEU A 33 -12.86 22.46 14.99
CA LEU A 33 -12.76 22.12 13.56
C LEU A 33 -11.38 21.60 13.20
N PHE A 34 -10.30 22.24 13.68
CA PHE A 34 -8.94 21.76 13.44
C PHE A 34 -8.67 20.43 14.13
N ALA A 35 -9.19 20.21 15.35
CA ALA A 35 -9.08 18.93 16.04
C ALA A 35 -9.78 17.81 15.26
N ALA A 36 -11.01 18.05 14.80
CA ALA A 36 -11.76 17.09 13.99
C ALA A 36 -11.04 16.78 12.67
N LEU A 37 -10.49 17.80 12.01
CA LEU A 37 -9.70 17.63 10.79
C LEU A 37 -8.44 16.80 11.03
N ALA A 38 -7.69 17.12 12.09
CA ALA A 38 -6.48 16.39 12.46
C ALA A 38 -6.77 14.92 12.76
N LEU A 39 -7.84 14.63 13.49
CA LEU A 39 -8.34 13.28 13.77
C LEU A 39 -8.71 12.54 12.49
N GLY A 40 -9.45 13.19 11.58
CA GLY A 40 -9.83 12.62 10.30
C GLY A 40 -8.61 12.28 9.43
N LEU A 41 -7.64 13.19 9.35
CA LEU A 41 -6.39 12.98 8.60
C LEU A 41 -5.54 11.86 9.22
N ALA A 42 -5.40 11.85 10.55
CA ALA A 42 -4.67 10.79 11.26
C ALA A 42 -5.30 9.42 11.00
N LEU A 43 -6.63 9.31 11.08
CA LEU A 43 -7.34 8.07 10.78
C LEU A 43 -7.17 7.64 9.33
N ALA A 44 -7.25 8.57 8.38
CA ALA A 44 -7.03 8.30 6.96
C ALA A 44 -5.62 7.76 6.69
N LEU A 45 -4.59 8.31 7.35
CA LEU A 45 -3.21 7.82 7.24
C LEU A 45 -3.06 6.40 7.81
N ILE A 46 -3.65 6.13 8.98
CA ILE A 46 -3.63 4.80 9.60
C ILE A 46 -4.29 3.77 8.69
N LEU A 47 -5.49 4.08 8.19
CA LEU A 47 -6.22 3.20 7.27
C LEU A 47 -5.46 3.00 5.95
N GLY A 48 -4.90 4.07 5.38
CA GLY A 48 -4.08 3.99 4.17
C GLY A 48 -2.83 3.13 4.37
N LEU A 49 -2.15 3.26 5.50
CA LEU A 49 -1.01 2.43 5.84
C LEU A 49 -1.41 0.96 6.04
N LEU A 50 -2.50 0.69 6.76
CA LEU A 50 -3.01 -0.65 6.96
C LEU A 50 -3.38 -1.30 5.62
N LEU A 51 -4.16 -0.61 4.79
CA LEU A 51 -4.50 -1.06 3.44
C LEU A 51 -3.25 -1.30 2.61
N ARG A 52 -2.26 -0.40 2.66
CA ARG A 52 -0.97 -0.59 1.99
C ARG A 52 -0.27 -1.85 2.46
N THR A 53 -0.23 -2.16 3.76
CA THR A 53 0.39 -3.40 4.27
C THR A 53 -0.34 -4.66 3.81
N LEU A 54 -1.67 -4.60 3.70
CA LEU A 54 -2.49 -5.72 3.25
C LEU A 54 -2.43 -5.91 1.72
N THR A 55 -2.33 -4.82 0.95
CA THR A 55 -2.33 -4.83 -0.51
C THR A 55 -0.95 -4.90 -1.14
N ALA A 56 0.11 -4.45 -0.45
CA ALA A 56 1.49 -4.52 -0.94
C ALA A 56 2.02 -5.96 -1.06
N ARG A 57 1.29 -6.96 -0.58
CA ARG A 57 1.67 -8.39 -0.63
C ARG A 57 1.54 -9.07 -2.00
N ARG A 58 1.41 -8.34 -3.12
CA ARG A 58 1.27 -8.97 -4.45
C ARG A 58 2.25 -8.52 -5.54
N ALA A 59 3.43 -8.05 -5.14
CA ALA A 59 4.56 -7.81 -6.03
C ALA A 59 5.81 -8.66 -5.70
N GLY A 60 5.68 -9.66 -4.81
CA GLY A 60 6.72 -10.67 -4.59
C GLY A 60 6.37 -11.93 -5.38
N MET A 61 7.21 -12.25 -6.36
CA MET A 61 7.14 -13.50 -7.13
C MET A 61 7.15 -14.71 -6.17
N PRO A 62 6.46 -15.82 -6.49
CA PRO A 62 6.94 -17.10 -6.01
C PRO A 62 8.36 -17.26 -6.57
N ALA A 63 9.35 -17.22 -5.67
CA ALA A 63 10.67 -17.71 -5.99
C ALA A 63 10.52 -19.17 -6.45
N GLU A 64 11.20 -19.53 -7.54
CA GLU A 64 11.55 -20.93 -7.89
C GLU A 64 10.51 -21.84 -8.56
N ALA A 65 9.39 -21.33 -9.10
CA ALA A 65 8.68 -22.13 -10.10
C ALA A 65 9.49 -22.08 -11.42
N PRO A 66 9.96 -23.21 -11.97
CA PRO A 66 10.59 -23.23 -13.29
C PRO A 66 9.59 -22.61 -14.28
N LEU A 67 10.03 -21.65 -15.09
CA LEU A 67 9.16 -20.96 -16.06
C LEU A 67 8.41 -21.94 -16.98
N ASP A 68 9.00 -23.12 -17.19
CA ASP A 68 8.45 -24.20 -18.01
C ASP A 68 7.30 -24.98 -17.35
N ALA A 69 7.12 -24.85 -16.04
CA ALA A 69 6.00 -25.46 -15.30
C ALA A 69 4.76 -24.55 -15.26
N LEU A 70 4.85 -23.32 -15.76
CA LEU A 70 3.73 -22.38 -15.78
C LEU A 70 2.85 -22.60 -17.03
N PRO A 71 1.53 -22.43 -16.91
CA PRO A 71 0.64 -22.28 -18.07
C PRO A 71 1.15 -21.15 -18.99
N ASP A 72 1.00 -21.29 -20.31
CA ASP A 72 1.59 -20.38 -21.31
C ASP A 72 1.36 -18.89 -21.01
N GLU A 73 0.14 -18.52 -20.63
CA GLU A 73 -0.19 -17.13 -20.29
C GLU A 73 0.58 -16.63 -19.06
N ALA A 74 0.69 -17.48 -18.04
CA ALA A 74 1.43 -17.16 -16.82
C ALA A 74 2.94 -17.11 -17.09
N ARG A 75 3.44 -17.95 -18.01
CA ARG A 75 4.84 -17.94 -18.47
C ARG A 75 5.17 -16.66 -19.22
N ARG A 76 4.33 -16.22 -20.17
CA ARG A 76 4.49 -14.94 -20.89
C ARG A 76 4.53 -13.76 -19.92
N LEU A 77 3.64 -13.74 -18.93
CA LEU A 77 3.61 -12.69 -17.92
C LEU A 77 4.86 -12.70 -17.03
N ALA A 78 5.35 -13.88 -16.64
CA ALA A 78 6.57 -14.03 -15.85
C ALA A 78 7.81 -13.55 -16.63
N LEU A 79 7.91 -13.90 -17.93
CA LEU A 79 8.98 -13.44 -18.81
C LEU A 79 8.96 -11.92 -19.00
N LEU A 80 7.79 -11.31 -19.19
CA LEU A 80 7.66 -9.85 -19.27
C LEU A 80 8.11 -9.15 -17.99
N ARG A 81 7.86 -9.74 -16.81
CA ARG A 81 8.34 -9.20 -15.53
C ARG A 81 9.86 -9.29 -15.42
N LEU A 82 10.44 -10.43 -15.79
CA LEU A 82 11.90 -10.60 -15.83
C LEU A 82 12.56 -9.64 -16.82
N LEU A 83 11.96 -9.43 -17.99
CA LEU A 83 12.45 -8.47 -18.98
C LEU A 83 12.38 -7.04 -18.45
N ARG A 84 11.33 -6.66 -17.72
CA ARG A 84 11.22 -5.35 -17.06
C ARG A 84 12.33 -5.13 -16.03
N GLU A 85 12.75 -6.18 -15.32
CA GLU A 85 13.81 -6.09 -14.31
C GLU A 85 15.21 -6.02 -14.91
N ARG A 86 15.46 -6.74 -16.01
CA ARG A 86 16.79 -6.80 -16.63
C ARG A 86 17.02 -5.76 -17.74
N ALA A 87 15.99 -5.46 -18.52
CA ALA A 87 16.06 -4.58 -19.70
C ALA A 87 14.82 -3.67 -19.78
N PRO A 88 14.72 -2.65 -18.90
CA PRO A 88 13.53 -1.80 -18.80
C PRO A 88 13.23 -1.02 -20.09
N GLU A 89 14.26 -0.62 -20.83
CA GLU A 89 14.13 0.08 -22.12
C GLU A 89 13.43 -0.81 -23.16
N ARG A 90 13.86 -2.07 -23.26
CA ARG A 90 13.27 -3.03 -24.20
C ARG A 90 11.86 -3.43 -23.80
N TYR A 91 11.61 -3.56 -22.50
CA TYR A 91 10.27 -3.75 -21.97
C TYR A 91 9.33 -2.59 -22.36
N ALA A 92 9.79 -1.34 -22.34
CA ALA A 92 8.97 -0.19 -22.70
C ALA A 92 8.53 -0.22 -24.18
N GLU A 93 9.40 -0.67 -25.09
CA GLU A 93 9.09 -0.85 -26.51
C GLU A 93 8.02 -1.93 -26.73
N ILE A 94 8.15 -3.07 -26.05
CA ILE A 94 7.19 -4.17 -26.13
C ILE A 94 5.87 -3.80 -25.46
N ALA A 95 5.91 -3.07 -24.34
CA ALA A 95 4.71 -2.63 -23.62
C ALA A 95 3.76 -1.80 -24.50
N ALA A 96 4.30 -1.03 -25.44
CA ALA A 96 3.50 -0.28 -26.39
C ALA A 96 2.74 -1.18 -27.39
N SER A 97 3.26 -2.37 -27.71
CA SER A 97 2.57 -3.32 -28.58
C SER A 97 1.54 -4.17 -27.85
N LEU A 98 1.71 -4.41 -26.53
CA LEU A 98 0.81 -5.26 -25.72
C LEU A 98 -0.66 -4.84 -25.76
N TYR A 99 -0.94 -3.54 -25.92
CA TYR A 99 -2.30 -3.00 -25.96
C TYR A 99 -2.98 -3.10 -27.33
N ARG A 100 -2.30 -3.64 -28.36
CA ARG A 100 -2.90 -3.91 -29.66
C ARG A 100 -3.48 -5.33 -29.72
N PRO A 101 -4.56 -5.55 -30.48
CA PRO A 101 -5.06 -6.90 -30.73
C PRO A 101 -3.95 -7.76 -31.37
N GLY A 102 -3.64 -8.91 -30.76
CA GLY A 102 -2.53 -9.78 -31.15
C GLY A 102 -1.14 -9.29 -30.73
N GLY A 103 -1.05 -8.29 -29.86
CA GLY A 103 0.19 -7.59 -29.52
C GLY A 103 1.06 -8.23 -28.42
N LEU A 104 0.62 -9.36 -27.85
CA LEU A 104 1.39 -10.12 -26.86
C LEU A 104 2.34 -11.09 -27.59
N PRO A 105 3.68 -10.90 -27.51
CA PRO A 105 4.63 -11.80 -28.15
C PRO A 105 4.52 -13.23 -27.58
N GLU A 106 4.96 -14.19 -28.38
CA GLU A 106 4.99 -15.59 -27.97
C GLU A 106 6.02 -15.80 -26.85
N ALA A 107 5.79 -16.81 -25.98
CA ALA A 107 6.70 -17.08 -24.86
C ALA A 107 8.15 -17.34 -25.32
N ALA A 108 8.33 -17.98 -26.48
CA ALA A 108 9.64 -18.22 -27.08
C ALA A 108 10.36 -16.93 -27.49
N GLU A 109 9.61 -15.94 -28.02
CA GLU A 109 10.17 -14.65 -28.43
C GLU A 109 10.61 -13.84 -27.21
N LEU A 110 9.81 -13.85 -26.14
CA LEU A 110 10.14 -13.19 -24.87
C LEU A 110 11.37 -13.83 -24.20
N GLN A 111 11.50 -15.16 -24.25
CA GLN A 111 12.68 -15.85 -23.73
C GLN A 111 13.93 -15.48 -24.53
N ALA A 112 13.85 -15.47 -25.87
CA ALA A 112 14.98 -15.07 -26.71
C ALA A 112 15.39 -13.61 -26.48
N GLU A 113 14.43 -12.72 -26.25
CA GLU A 113 14.70 -11.32 -25.88
C GLU A 113 15.39 -11.23 -24.52
N LEU A 114 14.94 -12.02 -23.54
CA LEU A 114 15.57 -12.07 -22.23
C LEU A 114 17.01 -12.60 -22.31
N ASP A 115 17.27 -13.63 -23.12
CA ASP A 115 18.60 -14.22 -23.30
C ASP A 115 19.57 -13.28 -24.03
N ARG A 116 19.06 -12.41 -24.92
CA ARG A 116 19.86 -11.35 -25.57
C ARG A 116 20.28 -10.22 -24.64
N HIS A 117 19.53 -10.03 -23.55
CA HIS A 117 19.70 -8.93 -22.60
C HIS A 117 19.97 -9.41 -21.16
N ALA A 118 20.40 -10.67 -21.00
CA ALA A 118 20.88 -11.25 -19.75
C ALA A 118 22.38 -10.98 -19.59
#